data_AF-A0A960SGK3-F1
#
_entry.id   AF-A0A960SGK3-F1
#
_cell.length_a   1.000
_cell.length_b   1.000
_cell.length_c   1.000
_cell.angle_alpha   90.00
_cell.angle_beta   90.00
_cell.angle_gamma   90.00
#
_symmetry.space_group_name_H-M   'P 1'
#
loop_
_entity.id
_entity.type
_entity.pdbx_description
1 polymer ?
#
loop_
_entity_poly.entity_id
_entity_poly.type
_entity_poly.pdbx_seq_one_letter_code
_entity_poly.pdbx_strand_id
1 'polypeptide(L)'
;MKPIDFFEHALKHTFGLYAPGLARAARRSLVEQTGFYDNCILGAGDRALACALNGSFEHSVAFMKTNEQEKLSYLEWAQAFNRDSEDRAGFVPGNLLHLWHGSLPDRRYGTRHVDMAPYGFNRFEDIKLDEAGLLKWSSDKPALLRFVAEFFSSRREDG
;
A
#
# COMPACT_ATOMS: atom_id res chain seq x y z
N MET A 1 -19.18 3.91 12.92
CA MET A 1 -17.87 3.43 13.41
C MET A 1 -16.87 4.53 13.12
N LYS A 2 -16.05 4.97 14.07
CA LYS A 2 -15.10 6.06 13.81
C LYS A 2 -13.97 5.51 12.91
N PRO A 3 -13.34 6.32 12.04
CA PRO A 3 -12.25 5.87 11.16
C PRO A 3 -11.08 5.19 11.90
N ILE A 4 -10.90 5.52 13.20
CA ILE A 4 -9.82 5.00 14.05
C ILE A 4 -10.03 3.54 14.47
N ASP A 5 -11.28 3.06 14.57
CA ASP A 5 -11.60 1.70 15.03
C ASP A 5 -11.18 0.63 14.00
N PHE A 6 -10.85 1.04 12.76
CA PHE A 6 -10.45 0.15 11.67
C PHE A 6 -9.04 -0.45 11.83
N PHE A 7 -8.13 0.20 12.57
CA PHE A 7 -6.70 -0.14 12.51
C PHE A 7 -6.15 -0.85 13.75
N GLU A 8 -6.82 -0.78 14.91
CA GLU A 8 -6.26 -1.26 16.18
C GLU A 8 -6.69 -2.69 16.59
N HIS A 9 -7.71 -3.31 15.96
CA HIS A 9 -8.34 -4.53 16.49
C HIS A 9 -7.84 -5.87 15.90
N ALA A 10 -6.85 -5.87 15.00
CA ALA A 10 -6.51 -7.04 14.19
C ALA A 10 -5.78 -8.20 14.91
N LEU A 11 -5.51 -8.11 16.23
CA LEU A 11 -4.62 -9.05 16.93
C LEU A 11 -5.30 -10.01 17.93
N LYS A 12 -6.64 -10.02 18.05
CA LYS A 12 -7.33 -10.77 19.14
C LYS A 12 -8.41 -11.78 18.74
N HIS A 13 -8.70 -12.03 17.45
CA HIS A 13 -9.76 -12.97 17.06
C HIS A 13 -9.38 -13.89 15.88
N THR A 14 -9.96 -15.09 15.87
CA THR A 14 -9.89 -16.13 14.81
C THR A 14 -10.46 -15.67 13.46
N PHE A 15 -11.17 -14.54 13.44
CA PHE A 15 -11.57 -13.79 12.26
C PHE A 15 -11.04 -12.36 12.42
N GLY A 16 -10.19 -11.90 11.50
CA GLY A 16 -9.81 -10.50 11.43
C GLY A 16 -11.02 -9.66 11.04
N LEU A 17 -11.32 -8.59 11.79
CA LEU A 17 -12.44 -7.69 11.47
C LEU A 17 -12.20 -6.87 10.21
N TYR A 18 -10.95 -6.76 9.76
CA TYR A 18 -10.56 -5.91 8.64
C TYR A 18 -9.23 -6.35 8.02
N ALA A 19 -9.19 -6.42 6.69
CA ALA A 19 -7.98 -6.60 5.91
C ALA A 19 -8.09 -5.78 4.61
N PRO A 20 -7.22 -4.75 4.41
CA PRO A 20 -7.33 -3.86 3.27
C PRO A 20 -7.11 -4.56 1.93
N GLY A 21 -6.22 -5.56 1.89
CA GLY A 21 -5.81 -6.29 0.69
C GLY A 21 -6.66 -7.51 0.33
N LEU A 22 -7.85 -7.67 0.91
CA LEU A 22 -8.82 -8.66 0.42
C LEU A 22 -9.63 -8.08 -0.75
N ALA A 23 -10.89 -8.48 -0.89
CA ALA A 23 -11.74 -8.05 -1.98
C ALA A 23 -12.10 -6.56 -1.89
N ARG A 24 -11.96 -5.87 -3.03
CA ARG A 24 -12.41 -4.51 -3.28
C ARG A 24 -13.10 -4.47 -4.64
N ALA A 25 -14.18 -3.69 -4.73
CA ALA A 25 -14.85 -3.39 -5.99
C ALA A 25 -14.94 -1.88 -6.12
N ALA A 26 -14.67 -1.38 -7.33
CA ALA A 26 -14.76 0.04 -7.64
C ALA A 26 -15.44 0.21 -9.00
N ARG A 27 -16.05 1.38 -9.21
CA ARG A 27 -16.51 1.75 -10.55
C ARG A 27 -15.30 1.87 -11.46
N ARG A 28 -15.35 1.22 -12.61
CA ARG A 28 -14.28 1.29 -13.62
C ARG A 28 -13.92 2.73 -13.96
N SER A 29 -14.92 3.60 -14.15
CA SER A 29 -14.71 5.01 -14.47
C SER A 29 -13.91 5.76 -13.41
N LEU A 30 -14.11 5.45 -12.11
CA LEU A 30 -13.33 6.04 -11.03
C LEU A 30 -11.86 5.63 -11.15
N VAL A 31 -11.60 4.34 -11.40
CA VAL A 31 -10.24 3.80 -11.55
C VAL A 31 -9.56 4.34 -12.80
N GLU A 32 -10.26 4.46 -13.93
CA GLU A 32 -9.72 5.05 -15.17
C GLU A 32 -9.41 6.54 -15.00
N GLN A 33 -10.20 7.27 -14.21
CA GLN A 33 -9.98 8.69 -13.93
C GLN A 33 -8.80 8.94 -12.97
N THR A 34 -8.66 8.12 -11.93
CA THR A 34 -7.73 8.38 -10.80
C THR A 34 -6.49 7.50 -10.79
N GLY A 35 -6.53 6.36 -11.49
CA GLY A 35 -5.50 5.33 -11.41
C GLY A 35 -5.36 4.71 -10.01
N PHE A 36 -4.31 3.91 -9.84
CA PHE A 36 -3.87 3.45 -8.52
C PHE A 36 -2.59 4.18 -8.12
N TYR A 37 -2.40 4.35 -6.82
CA TYR A 37 -1.11 4.82 -6.30
C TYR A 37 -0.05 3.73 -6.47
N ASP A 38 0.97 4.02 -7.27
CA ASP A 38 1.96 3.06 -7.78
C ASP A 38 3.33 3.15 -7.08
N ASN A 39 3.51 4.12 -6.16
CA ASN A 39 4.78 4.29 -5.44
C ASN A 39 4.98 3.31 -4.27
N CYS A 40 4.01 2.45 -3.97
CA CYS A 40 4.10 1.46 -2.90
C CYS A 40 4.98 0.25 -3.29
N ILE A 41 6.25 0.47 -3.63
CA ILE A 41 7.15 -0.55 -4.21
C ILE A 41 7.46 -1.76 -3.30
N LEU A 42 7.24 -1.63 -1.98
CA LEU A 42 7.37 -2.73 -1.00
C LEU A 42 6.02 -3.23 -0.49
N GLY A 43 4.92 -2.86 -1.16
CA GLY A 43 3.54 -3.09 -0.74
C GLY A 43 2.96 -1.94 0.10
N ALA A 44 1.75 -2.13 0.63
CA ALA A 44 0.86 -1.13 1.26
C ALA A 44 -0.10 -0.40 0.31
N GLY A 45 -0.14 -0.72 -0.98
CA GLY A 45 -1.07 -0.08 -1.93
C GLY A 45 -2.54 -0.25 -1.53
N ASP A 46 -2.90 -1.40 -0.96
CA ASP A 46 -4.21 -1.68 -0.40
C ASP A 46 -4.58 -0.78 0.79
N ARG A 47 -3.63 -0.56 1.70
CA ARG A 47 -3.75 0.38 2.81
C ARG A 47 -3.83 1.81 2.30
N ALA A 48 -3.00 2.18 1.34
CA ALA A 48 -2.98 3.51 0.73
C ALA A 48 -4.33 3.84 0.10
N LEU A 49 -4.90 2.90 -0.66
CA LEU A 49 -6.23 2.98 -1.24
C LEU A 49 -7.32 3.07 -0.17
N ALA A 50 -7.29 2.21 0.85
CA ALA A 50 -8.29 2.24 1.92
C ALA A 50 -8.25 3.54 2.74
N CYS A 51 -7.06 4.06 3.02
CA CYS A 51 -6.89 5.35 3.69
C CYS A 51 -7.36 6.51 2.82
N ALA A 52 -7.09 6.48 1.51
CA ALA A 52 -7.62 7.46 0.57
C ALA A 52 -9.15 7.44 0.53
N LEU A 53 -9.76 6.26 0.39
CA LEU A 53 -11.22 6.12 0.38
C LEU A 53 -11.88 6.68 1.67
N ASN A 54 -11.25 6.47 2.82
CA ASN A 54 -11.80 6.86 4.13
C ASN A 54 -11.37 8.26 4.62
N GLY A 55 -10.70 9.07 3.78
CA GLY A 55 -10.15 10.37 4.20
C GLY A 55 -9.08 10.31 5.31
N SER A 56 -8.52 9.11 5.58
CA SER A 56 -7.59 8.84 6.68
C SER A 56 -6.13 8.86 6.21
N PHE A 57 -5.77 9.85 5.40
CA PHE A 57 -4.51 9.89 4.64
C PHE A 57 -3.27 9.75 5.53
N GLU A 58 -3.25 10.48 6.64
CA GLU A 58 -2.12 10.51 7.57
C GLU A 58 -1.78 9.12 8.16
N HIS A 59 -2.75 8.21 8.24
CA HIS A 59 -2.48 6.83 8.68
C HIS A 59 -1.62 6.07 7.67
N SER A 60 -1.80 6.29 6.37
CA SER A 60 -0.98 5.66 5.34
C SER A 60 0.42 6.27 5.32
N VAL A 61 0.53 7.59 5.43
CA VAL A 61 1.81 8.32 5.54
C VAL A 61 2.62 7.78 6.72
N ALA A 62 1.99 7.71 7.91
CA ALA A 62 2.64 7.23 9.12
C ALA A 62 3.05 5.75 9.04
N PHE A 63 2.30 4.93 8.30
CA PHE A 63 2.59 3.51 8.09
C PHE A 63 3.75 3.30 7.10
N MET A 64 3.73 4.02 5.98
CA MET A 64 4.73 3.88 4.91
C MET A 64 6.07 4.56 5.25
N LYS A 65 6.13 5.35 6.33
CA LYS A 65 7.35 6.06 6.77
C LYS A 65 7.98 6.90 5.65
N THR A 66 7.11 7.51 4.83
CA THR A 66 7.51 8.30 3.67
C THR A 66 8.32 9.53 4.07
N ASN A 67 9.28 9.92 3.23
CA ASN A 67 9.87 11.25 3.30
C ASN A 67 8.83 12.32 2.87
N GLU A 68 9.15 13.62 3.04
CA GLU A 68 8.20 14.70 2.73
C GLU A 68 7.75 14.72 1.25
N GLN A 69 8.62 14.39 0.30
CA GLN A 69 8.26 14.37 -1.12
C GLN A 69 7.30 13.22 -1.44
N GLU A 70 7.57 12.03 -0.90
CA GLU A 70 6.69 10.87 -1.02
C GLU A 70 5.34 11.10 -0.33
N LYS A 71 5.35 11.76 0.84
CA LYS A 71 4.14 12.17 1.55
C LYS A 71 3.29 13.08 0.68
N LEU A 72 3.88 14.15 0.12
CA LEU A 72 3.14 15.08 -0.74
C LEU A 72 2.57 14.37 -1.98
N SER A 73 3.35 13.49 -2.61
CA SER A 73 2.89 12.69 -3.75
C SER A 73 1.71 11.78 -3.38
N TYR A 74 1.74 11.15 -2.21
CA TYR A 74 0.61 10.35 -1.74
C TYR A 74 -0.61 11.21 -1.44
N LEU A 75 -0.44 12.35 -0.76
CA LEU A 75 -1.55 13.23 -0.39
C LEU A 75 -2.25 13.80 -1.62
N GLU A 76 -1.50 14.21 -2.65
CA GLU A 76 -2.07 14.70 -3.91
C GLU A 76 -3.00 13.66 -4.55
N TRP A 77 -2.52 12.42 -4.70
CA TRP A 77 -3.33 11.33 -5.24
C TRP A 77 -4.50 10.98 -4.31
N ALA A 78 -4.26 10.84 -3.01
CA ALA A 78 -5.26 10.36 -2.06
C ALA A 78 -6.42 11.34 -1.87
N GLN A 79 -6.13 12.65 -1.87
CA GLN A 79 -7.15 13.70 -1.80
C GLN A 79 -7.98 13.76 -3.08
N ALA A 80 -7.35 13.60 -4.26
CA ALA A 80 -8.08 13.52 -5.51
C ALA A 80 -8.98 12.28 -5.57
N PHE A 81 -8.45 11.12 -5.19
CA PHE A 81 -9.21 9.87 -5.13
C PHE A 81 -10.40 9.97 -4.17
N ASN A 82 -10.19 10.51 -2.96
CA ASN A 82 -11.26 10.67 -1.97
C ASN A 82 -12.38 11.58 -2.51
N ARG A 83 -12.02 12.76 -3.03
CA ARG A 83 -12.98 13.71 -3.62
C ARG A 83 -13.79 13.05 -4.74
N ASP A 84 -13.14 12.35 -5.66
CA ASP A 84 -13.78 11.74 -6.83
C ASP A 84 -14.58 10.48 -6.45
N SER A 85 -14.28 9.86 -5.31
CA SER A 85 -15.09 8.78 -4.73
C SER A 85 -16.39 9.27 -4.07
N GLU A 86 -16.51 10.58 -3.80
CA GLU A 86 -17.65 11.23 -3.12
C GLU A 86 -18.00 10.58 -1.76
N ASP A 87 -17.00 10.07 -1.03
CA ASP A 87 -17.18 9.32 0.23
C ASP A 87 -18.14 8.11 0.11
N ARG A 88 -18.32 7.58 -1.10
CA ARG A 88 -19.22 6.44 -1.37
C ARG A 88 -18.48 5.11 -1.19
N ALA A 89 -18.27 4.73 0.05
CA ALA A 89 -17.81 3.40 0.43
C ALA A 89 -18.96 2.57 1.01
N GLY A 90 -19.13 1.35 0.51
CA GLY A 90 -20.07 0.36 1.04
C GLY A 90 -19.42 -1.00 1.23
N PHE A 91 -20.15 -1.93 1.81
CA PHE A 91 -19.71 -3.33 1.93
C PHE A 91 -20.86 -4.28 1.63
N VAL A 92 -20.52 -5.49 1.20
CA VAL A 92 -21.46 -6.59 1.07
C VAL A 92 -21.17 -7.56 2.22
N PRO A 93 -22.16 -7.88 3.08
CA PRO A 93 -21.98 -8.88 4.13
C PRO A 93 -21.59 -10.22 3.51
N GLY A 94 -20.50 -10.82 4.00
CA GLY A 94 -20.01 -12.10 3.50
C GLY A 94 -18.72 -12.52 4.17
N ASN A 95 -18.35 -13.80 3.98
CA ASN A 95 -17.11 -14.34 4.48
C ASN A 95 -16.08 -14.36 3.35
N LEU A 96 -14.88 -13.85 3.64
CA LEU A 96 -13.73 -13.96 2.75
C LEU A 96 -12.74 -14.94 3.37
N LEU A 97 -12.36 -15.94 2.58
CA LEU A 97 -11.34 -16.92 2.92
C LEU A 97 -10.14 -16.66 2.02
N HIS A 98 -8.94 -16.71 2.58
CA HIS A 98 -7.71 -16.67 1.80
C HIS A 98 -6.87 -17.90 2.15
N LEU A 99 -6.11 -18.40 1.18
CA LEU A 99 -5.12 -19.43 1.44
C LEU A 99 -4.04 -18.86 2.35
N TRP A 100 -3.48 -19.67 3.23
CA TRP A 100 -2.31 -19.28 4.01
C TRP A 100 -1.15 -19.01 3.04
N HIS A 101 -0.42 -17.91 3.26
CA HIS A 101 0.69 -17.51 2.40
C HIS A 101 1.87 -16.99 3.23
N GLY A 102 2.47 -17.88 4.02
CA GLY A 102 3.60 -17.54 4.89
C GLY A 102 3.21 -16.84 6.19
N SER A 103 4.19 -16.77 7.08
CA SER A 103 4.03 -16.20 8.43
C SER A 103 3.99 -14.67 8.42
N LEU A 104 3.19 -14.05 9.29
CA LEU A 104 3.16 -12.58 9.41
C LEU A 104 4.54 -11.96 9.71
N PRO A 105 5.40 -12.53 10.57
CA PRO A 105 6.75 -12.02 10.78
C PRO A 105 7.59 -11.92 9.50
N ASP A 106 7.55 -12.93 8.64
CA ASP A 106 8.33 -12.96 7.39
C ASP A 106 7.86 -11.91 6.37
N ARG A 107 6.60 -11.47 6.46
CA ARG A 107 6.07 -10.42 5.58
C ARG A 107 6.58 -9.02 5.91
N ARG A 108 7.24 -8.85 7.07
CA ARG A 108 7.94 -7.63 7.51
C ARG A 108 7.11 -6.34 7.40
N TYR A 109 5.79 -6.41 7.56
CA TYR A 109 4.90 -5.25 7.38
C TYR A 109 5.26 -4.07 8.29
N GLY A 110 5.75 -4.32 9.50
CA GLY A 110 6.12 -3.29 10.46
C GLY A 110 7.48 -2.65 10.22
N THR A 111 8.40 -3.33 9.52
CA THR A 111 9.80 -2.88 9.39
C THR A 111 10.22 -2.54 7.97
N ARG A 112 9.58 -3.13 6.93
CA ARG A 112 10.04 -3.02 5.53
C ARG A 112 10.34 -1.59 5.05
N HIS A 113 9.52 -0.62 5.46
CA HIS A 113 9.70 0.78 5.08
C HIS A 113 10.86 1.44 5.84
N VAL A 114 11.02 1.11 7.13
CA VAL A 114 12.15 1.57 7.95
C VAL A 114 13.46 0.97 7.44
N ASP A 115 13.44 -0.31 7.08
CA ASP A 115 14.60 -1.05 6.58
C ASP A 115 15.07 -0.52 5.21
N MET A 116 14.16 0.06 4.41
CA MET A 116 14.49 0.69 3.12
C MET A 116 15.08 2.09 3.27
N ALA A 117 14.72 2.82 4.33
CA ALA A 117 15.09 4.23 4.50
C ALA A 117 16.61 4.52 4.34
N PRO A 118 17.54 3.69 4.85
CA PRO A 118 18.98 3.89 4.66
C PRO A 118 19.45 3.86 3.20
N TYR A 119 18.70 3.24 2.30
CA TYR A 119 19.04 3.14 0.88
C TYR A 119 18.60 4.38 0.07
N GLY A 120 17.93 5.35 0.71
CA GLY A 120 17.61 6.63 0.11
C GLY A 120 16.72 6.50 -1.13
N PHE A 121 15.69 5.66 -1.06
CA PHE A 121 14.70 5.55 -2.13
C PHE A 121 14.01 6.91 -2.36
N ASN A 122 13.93 7.30 -3.63
CA ASN A 122 13.26 8.49 -4.12
C ASN A 122 12.42 8.11 -5.34
N ARG A 123 11.10 8.12 -5.19
CA ARG A 123 10.16 7.75 -6.25
C ARG A 123 10.26 8.58 -7.54
N PHE A 124 10.85 9.76 -7.50
CA PHE A 124 10.99 10.66 -8.66
C PHE A 124 12.26 10.40 -9.46
N GLU A 125 13.23 9.71 -8.87
CA GLU A 125 14.54 9.42 -9.45
C GLU A 125 14.73 7.93 -9.72
N ASP A 126 14.21 7.08 -8.83
CA ASP A 126 14.51 5.66 -8.79
C ASP A 126 13.55 4.80 -9.61
N ILE A 127 12.33 5.29 -9.88
CA ILE A 127 11.36 4.60 -10.72
C ILE A 127 10.79 5.53 -11.80
N LYS A 128 10.49 4.95 -12.97
CA LYS A 128 9.76 5.62 -14.05
C LYS A 128 8.92 4.62 -14.83
N LEU A 129 7.93 5.11 -15.55
CA LEU A 129 7.18 4.30 -16.51
C LEU A 129 8.04 4.03 -17.76
N ASP A 130 7.94 2.83 -18.31
CA ASP A 130 8.43 2.50 -19.63
C ASP A 130 7.38 2.76 -20.73
N GLU A 131 7.70 2.39 -21.97
CA GLU A 131 6.82 2.59 -23.13
C GLU A 131 5.51 1.77 -23.04
N ALA A 132 5.49 0.72 -22.21
CA ALA A 132 4.30 -0.09 -21.95
C ALA A 132 3.50 0.40 -20.73
N GLY A 133 3.95 1.47 -20.05
CA GLY A 133 3.33 1.97 -18.84
C GLY A 133 3.63 1.12 -17.59
N LEU A 134 4.70 0.33 -17.61
CA LEU A 134 5.16 -0.43 -16.46
C LEU A 134 6.26 0.32 -15.71
N LEU A 135 6.23 0.25 -14.38
CA LEU A 135 7.31 0.80 -13.56
C LEU A 135 8.60 0.01 -13.77
N LYS A 136 9.69 0.74 -14.02
CA LYS A 136 11.05 0.21 -14.06
C LYS A 136 11.98 1.08 -13.23
N TRP A 137 13.09 0.46 -12.79
CA TRP A 137 14.18 1.18 -12.15
C TRP A 137 14.82 2.20 -13.11
N SER A 138 15.14 3.39 -12.60
CA SER A 138 15.75 4.48 -13.35
C SER A 138 17.03 5.05 -12.76
N SER A 139 17.47 4.55 -11.60
CA SER A 139 18.71 4.96 -10.96
C SER A 139 19.71 3.80 -10.81
N ASP A 140 20.99 4.16 -10.71
CA ASP A 140 22.07 3.23 -10.41
C ASP A 140 22.32 3.17 -8.90
N LYS A 141 21.40 2.52 -8.17
CA LYS A 141 21.50 2.29 -6.72
C LYS A 141 21.58 0.78 -6.43
N PRO A 142 22.71 0.10 -6.71
CA PRO A 142 22.80 -1.36 -6.62
C PRO A 142 22.50 -1.92 -5.23
N ALA A 143 22.77 -1.16 -4.16
CA ALA A 143 22.42 -1.55 -2.80
C ALA A 143 20.91 -1.55 -2.56
N LEU A 144 20.19 -0.54 -3.07
CA LEU A 144 18.72 -0.47 -3.02
C LEU A 144 18.10 -1.63 -3.80
N LEU A 145 18.56 -1.85 -5.04
CA LEU A 145 18.04 -2.91 -5.91
C LEU A 145 18.20 -4.29 -5.26
N ARG A 146 19.39 -4.54 -4.68
CA ARG A 146 19.67 -5.76 -3.94
C ARG A 146 18.74 -5.91 -2.73
N PHE A 147 18.59 -4.86 -1.92
CA PHE A 147 17.71 -4.87 -0.77
C PHE A 147 16.26 -5.21 -1.15
N VAL A 148 15.73 -4.62 -2.24
CA VAL A 148 14.35 -4.88 -2.69
C VAL A 148 14.20 -6.33 -3.18
N ALA A 149 15.15 -6.84 -3.96
CA ALA A 149 15.15 -8.22 -4.42
C ALA A 149 15.19 -9.21 -3.24
N GLU A 150 16.10 -8.97 -2.28
CA GLU A 150 16.24 -9.77 -1.07
C GLU A 150 14.97 -9.71 -0.21
N PHE A 151 14.35 -8.53 -0.06
CA PHE A 151 13.09 -8.36 0.65
C PHE A 151 12.02 -9.30 0.10
N PHE A 152 11.74 -9.28 -1.20
CA PHE A 152 10.70 -10.14 -1.79
C PHE A 152 11.03 -11.63 -1.64
N SER A 153 12.29 -12.03 -1.85
CA SER A 153 12.70 -13.43 -1.69
C SER A 153 12.60 -13.92 -0.23
N SER A 154 12.77 -13.03 0.75
CA SER A 154 12.76 -13.37 2.18
C SER A 154 11.38 -13.62 2.77
N ARG A 155 10.29 -13.29 2.05
CA ARG A 155 8.92 -13.30 2.59
C ARG A 155 8.35 -14.69 2.87
N ARG A 156 8.98 -15.76 2.33
CA ARG A 156 8.60 -17.17 2.55
C ARG A 156 7.08 -17.40 2.44
N GLU A 157 6.47 -16.88 1.38
CA GLU A 157 5.00 -16.82 1.26
C GLU A 157 4.38 -18.15 0.80
N ASP A 158 5.16 -19.11 0.32
CA ASP A 158 4.63 -20.39 -0.19
C ASP A 158 4.80 -21.59 0.77
N GLY A 159 5.47 -21.39 1.91
CA GLY A 159 5.79 -22.46 2.87
C GLY A 159 7.09 -23.21 2.56
#